data_AF-A0A7S1T7X2-F1
#
_entry.id   AF-A0A7S1T7X2-F1
#
_cell.length_a   1.000
_cell.length_b   1.000
_cell.length_c   1.000
_cell.angle_alpha   90.00
_cell.angle_beta   90.00
_cell.angle_gamma   90.00
#
_symmetry.space_group_name_H-M   'P 1'
#
loop_
_entity.id
_entity.type
_entity.pdbx_description
1 polymer ?
#
loop_
_entity_poly.entity_id
_entity_poly.type
_entity_poly.pdbx_seq_one_letter_code
_entity_poly.pdbx_strand_id
1 'polypeptide(L)'
;GESSNPGEELFRIYAAYCSYGHSDWSDEMDSKIFMRLCKNSGLIDKVSTMRTDSSVLSKQNLDLIFAKVKANRVTKREMGANRIHFQQFLEVLTRMAQR
;
A
#
# COMPACT_ATOMS: atom_id res chain seq x y z
N GLY A 1 1.88 -18.28 22.61
CA GLY A 1 1.51 -18.63 21.23
C GLY A 1 0.39 -17.71 20.82
N GLU A 2 0.73 -16.55 20.28
CA GLU A 2 -0.27 -15.58 19.84
C GLU A 2 -0.49 -15.79 18.35
N SER A 3 -1.63 -16.39 18.02
CA SER A 3 -2.16 -16.37 16.66
C SER A 3 -2.68 -14.96 16.41
N SER A 4 -1.82 -14.03 16.02
CA SER A 4 -2.25 -12.70 15.57
C SER A 4 -3.14 -12.85 14.34
N ASN A 5 -4.32 -12.23 14.37
CA ASN A 5 -5.22 -12.16 13.22
C ASN A 5 -4.49 -11.46 12.05
N PRO A 6 -4.44 -12.04 10.83
CA PRO A 6 -3.78 -11.41 9.69
C PRO A 6 -4.25 -9.96 9.43
N GLY A 7 -5.52 -9.66 9.69
CA GLY A 7 -6.05 -8.30 9.56
C GLY A 7 -5.43 -7.31 10.56
N GLU A 8 -5.17 -7.74 11.79
CA GLU A 8 -4.52 -6.91 12.81
C GLU A 8 -3.05 -6.67 12.50
N GLU A 9 -2.36 -7.68 11.98
CA GLU A 9 -0.96 -7.54 11.57
C GLU A 9 -0.82 -6.56 10.39
N LEU A 10 -1.69 -6.68 9.39
CA LEU A 10 -1.75 -5.73 8.27
C LEU A 10 -2.10 -4.32 8.74
N PHE A 11 -2.99 -4.17 9.73
CA PHE A 11 -3.30 -2.87 10.31
C PHE A 11 -2.11 -2.26 11.04
N ARG A 12 -1.35 -3.06 11.81
CA ARG A 12 -0.14 -2.59 12.49
C ARG A 12 0.91 -2.09 11.50
N ILE A 13 1.12 -2.83 10.40
CA ILE A 13 2.03 -2.41 9.32
C ILE A 13 1.53 -1.10 8.69
N TYR A 14 0.24 -1.04 8.35
CA TYR A 14 -0.38 0.16 7.80
C TYR A 14 -0.16 1.38 8.70
N ALA A 15 -0.55 1.27 9.97
CA ALA A 15 -0.45 2.35 10.96
C ALA A 15 1.01 2.79 11.19
N ALA A 16 1.95 1.86 11.26
CA ALA A 16 3.37 2.17 11.41
C ALA A 16 3.88 3.02 10.24
N TYR A 17 3.48 2.70 9.00
CA TYR A 17 3.87 3.48 7.83
C TYR A 17 3.17 4.84 7.74
N CYS A 18 1.90 4.95 8.15
CA CYS A 18 1.20 6.24 8.16
C CYS A 18 1.79 7.21 9.20
N SER A 19 2.30 6.70 10.32
CA SER A 19 3.01 7.50 11.33
C SER A 19 4.47 7.82 10.99
N TYR A 20 5.02 7.24 9.92
CA TYR A 20 6.45 7.32 9.64
C TYR A 20 6.88 8.74 9.23
N GLY A 21 7.65 9.41 10.09
CA GLY A 21 8.22 10.73 9.81
C GLY A 21 7.27 11.90 10.06
N HIS A 22 6.13 11.65 10.69
CA HIS A 22 5.20 12.68 11.16
C HIS A 22 5.12 12.65 12.70
N SER A 23 5.09 13.81 13.34
CA SER A 23 4.84 13.94 14.79
C SER A 23 3.40 13.54 15.16
N ASP A 24 2.50 13.65 14.18
CA ASP A 24 1.08 13.48 14.36
C ASP A 24 0.67 12.19 13.67
N TRP A 25 -0.16 11.40 14.35
CA TRP A 25 -0.73 10.19 13.78
C TRP A 25 -1.62 10.55 12.59
N SER A 26 -1.39 9.92 11.44
CA SER A 26 -2.27 9.99 10.28
C SER A 26 -2.94 8.63 10.10
N ASP A 27 -4.25 8.63 9.87
CA ASP A 27 -5.07 7.49 9.48
C ASP A 27 -5.08 7.25 7.98
N GLU A 28 -4.19 7.92 7.25
CA GLU A 28 -4.17 7.97 5.80
C GLU A 28 -2.75 7.71 5.25
N MET A 29 -2.66 6.86 4.23
CA MET A 29 -1.42 6.53 3.54
C MET A 29 -1.37 7.24 2.18
N ASP A 30 -0.35 8.05 1.93
CA ASP A 30 -0.11 8.63 0.61
C ASP A 30 0.63 7.66 -0.33
N SER A 31 0.68 7.99 -1.62
CA SER A 31 1.35 7.14 -2.61
C SER A 31 2.87 7.02 -2.38
N LYS A 32 3.54 7.99 -1.75
CA LYS A 32 4.99 7.93 -1.47
C LYS A 32 5.29 6.95 -0.34
N ILE A 33 4.49 6.99 0.73
CA ILE A 33 4.56 6.08 1.87
C ILE A 33 4.26 4.66 1.39
N PHE A 34 3.20 4.47 0.59
CA PHE A 34 2.88 3.17 0.01
C PHE A 34 4.03 2.62 -0.85
N MET A 35 4.62 3.45 -1.71
CA MET A 35 5.78 3.04 -2.51
C MET A 35 7.01 2.69 -1.66
N ARG A 36 7.20 3.34 -0.51
CA ARG A 36 8.24 2.96 0.45
C ARG A 36 7.95 1.62 1.09
N LEU A 37 6.70 1.35 1.47
CA LEU A 37 6.27 0.05 1.98
C LEU A 37 6.61 -1.04 0.96
N CYS A 38 6.18 -0.91 -0.29
CA CYS A 38 6.45 -1.89 -1.34
C CYS A 38 7.95 -2.11 -1.61
N LYS A 39 8.78 -1.08 -1.48
CA LYS A 39 10.24 -1.22 -1.60
C LYS A 39 10.86 -1.96 -0.42
N ASN A 40 10.41 -1.64 0.80
CA ASN A 40 10.94 -2.26 2.02
C ASN A 40 10.49 -3.72 2.18
N SER A 41 9.31 -4.07 1.66
CA SER A 41 8.79 -5.43 1.62
C SER A 41 9.34 -6.26 0.44
N GLY A 42 10.18 -5.68 -0.42
CA GLY A 42 10.73 -6.38 -1.59
C GLY A 42 9.71 -6.64 -2.71
N LEU A 43 8.51 -6.04 -2.65
CA LEU A 43 7.47 -6.13 -3.68
C LEU A 43 7.82 -5.35 -4.96
N ILE A 44 8.80 -4.44 -4.85
CA ILE A 44 9.46 -3.78 -5.98
C ILE A 44 10.93 -4.18 -5.92
N ASP A 45 11.44 -4.79 -6.99
CA ASP A 45 12.87 -5.04 -7.09
C ASP A 45 13.63 -3.70 -7.17
N LYS A 46 14.69 -3.55 -6.35
CA LYS A 46 15.59 -2.38 -6.43
C LYS A 46 16.33 -2.35 -7.78
N VAL A 47 16.36 -3.49 -8.48
CA VAL A 47 17.10 -3.70 -9.72
C VAL A 47 16.11 -4.12 -10.80
N SER A 48 15.44 -3.15 -11.41
CA SER A 48 14.47 -3.31 -12.50
C SER A 48 15.05 -3.95 -13.80
N THR A 49 16.23 -4.54 -13.78
CA THR A 49 16.94 -4.86 -15.03
C THR A 49 17.02 -6.34 -15.41
N MET A 50 16.82 -7.33 -14.53
CA MET A 50 17.05 -8.74 -14.93
C MET A 50 16.30 -9.84 -14.15
N ARG A 51 15.12 -9.59 -13.55
CA ARG A 51 14.29 -10.68 -13.01
C ARG A 51 13.06 -10.90 -13.88
N THR A 52 12.94 -12.11 -14.43
CA THR A 52 11.79 -12.61 -15.21
C THR A 52 10.69 -13.20 -14.33
N ASP A 53 10.78 -13.00 -13.02
CA ASP A 53 9.79 -13.53 -12.08
C ASP A 53 8.54 -12.65 -12.13
N SER A 54 7.43 -13.25 -12.58
CA SER A 54 6.13 -12.59 -12.77
C SER A 54 5.54 -12.01 -11.47
N SER A 55 6.13 -12.34 -10.31
CA SER A 55 5.73 -11.86 -8.99
C SER A 55 6.18 -10.43 -8.66
N VAL A 56 7.15 -9.87 -9.41
CA VAL A 56 7.65 -8.51 -9.16
C VAL A 56 6.77 -7.46 -9.84
N LEU A 57 6.14 -6.59 -9.05
CA LEU A 57 5.33 -5.51 -9.59
C LEU A 57 6.19 -4.29 -9.95
N SER A 58 6.11 -3.85 -11.20
CA SER A 58 6.74 -2.60 -11.61
C SER A 58 6.16 -1.41 -10.84
N LYS A 59 6.97 -0.37 -10.64
CA LYS A 59 6.51 0.90 -10.04
C LYS A 59 5.26 1.45 -10.73
N GLN A 60 5.23 1.42 -12.07
CA GLN A 60 4.08 1.89 -12.85
C GLN A 60 2.83 1.07 -12.55
N ASN A 61 2.95 -0.24 -12.39
CA ASN A 61 1.83 -1.11 -12.02
C ASN A 61 1.26 -0.75 -10.65
N LEU A 62 2.12 -0.48 -9.67
CA LEU A 62 1.71 -0.09 -8.32
C LEU A 62 1.06 1.29 -8.30
N ASP A 63 1.63 2.27 -9.00
CA ASP A 63 1.04 3.61 -9.15
C ASP A 63 -0.36 3.52 -9.78
N LEU A 64 -0.55 2.66 -10.79
CA LEU A 64 -1.86 2.42 -11.42
C LEU A 64 -2.85 1.73 -10.48
N ILE A 65 -2.44 0.73 -9.71
CA ILE A 65 -3.32 0.06 -8.73
C ILE A 65 -3.77 1.07 -7.67
N PHE A 66 -2.82 1.81 -7.09
CA PHE A 66 -3.11 2.83 -6.08
C PHE A 66 -4.08 3.89 -6.62
N ALA A 67 -3.82 4.42 -7.82
CA ALA A 67 -4.69 5.41 -8.45
C ALA A 67 -6.11 4.88 -8.70
N LYS A 68 -6.24 3.61 -9.14
CA LYS A 68 -7.55 2.95 -9.36
C LYS A 68 -8.33 2.80 -8.06
N VAL A 69 -7.69 2.32 -6.99
CA VAL A 69 -8.35 2.13 -5.69
C VAL A 69 -8.79 3.47 -5.11
N LYS A 70 -7.90 4.48 -5.15
CA LYS A 70 -8.22 5.85 -4.72
C LYS A 70 -9.40 6.45 -5.48
N ALA A 71 -9.48 6.22 -6.79
CA ALA A 71 -10.51 6.80 -7.66
C ALA A 71 -11.89 6.14 -7.50
N ASN A 72 -11.99 5.02 -6.76
CA ASN A 72 -13.25 4.32 -6.55
C ASN A 72 -14.24 5.23 -5.80
N ARG A 73 -15.46 5.36 -6.35
CA ARG A 73 -16.46 6.34 -5.90
C ARG A 73 -17.01 6.07 -4.50
N VAL A 74 -16.89 4.84 -4.01
CA VAL A 74 -17.36 4.44 -2.65
C VAL A 74 -16.60 5.19 -1.55
N THR A 75 -15.35 5.59 -1.80
CA THR A 75 -14.45 6.14 -0.78
C THR A 75 -14.24 7.65 -0.90
N LYS A 76 -14.99 8.33 -1.78
CA LYS A 76 -14.64 9.66 -2.31
C LYS A 76 -14.94 10.86 -1.39
N ARG A 77 -15.64 10.66 -0.26
CA ARG A 77 -16.35 11.77 0.40
C ARG A 77 -15.50 12.71 1.25
N GLU A 78 -14.31 12.32 1.72
CA GLU A 78 -13.59 13.10 2.76
C GLU A 78 -12.05 13.10 2.64
N MET A 79 -11.47 12.71 1.50
CA MET A 79 -10.03 12.44 1.44
C MET A 79 -9.18 13.64 1.02
N GLY A 80 -8.03 13.80 1.67
CA GLY A 80 -6.93 14.63 1.18
C GLY A 80 -6.48 14.18 -0.21
N ALA A 81 -6.05 15.11 -1.05
CA ALA A 81 -5.58 14.80 -2.40
C ALA A 81 -4.44 13.77 -2.32
N ASN A 82 -4.67 12.56 -2.85
CA ASN A 82 -3.69 11.48 -3.00
C ASN A 82 -3.45 10.54 -1.80
N ARG A 83 -4.49 10.21 -1.02
CA ARG A 83 -4.39 9.33 0.15
C ARG A 83 -5.37 8.14 0.13
N ILE A 84 -5.06 7.09 0.89
CA ILE A 84 -5.91 5.91 1.10
C ILE A 84 -6.02 5.51 2.58
N HIS A 85 -7.20 5.07 3.01
CA HIS A 85 -7.44 4.51 4.36
C HIS A 85 -7.21 2.99 4.40
N PHE A 86 -7.28 2.36 5.57
CA PHE A 86 -6.93 0.94 5.75
C PHE A 86 -7.70 -0.02 4.83
N GLN A 87 -9.02 0.15 4.66
CA GLN A 87 -9.81 -0.70 3.76
C GLN A 87 -9.34 -0.62 2.30
N GLN A 88 -8.97 0.58 1.84
CA GLN A 88 -8.41 0.77 0.50
C GLN A 88 -7.01 0.18 0.40
N PHE A 89 -6.21 0.25 1.47
CA PHE A 89 -4.92 -0.43 1.52
C PHE A 89 -5.09 -1.95 1.33
N LEU A 90 -6.05 -2.59 2.00
CA LEU A 90 -6.36 -4.01 1.79
C LEU A 90 -6.81 -4.30 0.35
N GLU A 91 -7.62 -3.43 -0.26
CA GLU A 91 -8.02 -3.55 -1.66
C GLU A 91 -6.81 -3.43 -2.62
N VAL A 92 -5.86 -2.54 -2.32
CA VAL A 92 -4.61 -2.42 -3.09
C VAL A 92 -3.83 -3.74 -3.02
N LEU A 93 -3.63 -4.30 -1.82
CA LEU A 93 -2.95 -5.59 -1.64
C LEU A 93 -3.68 -6.73 -2.36
N THR A 94 -5.00 -6.76 -2.29
CA THR A 94 -5.83 -7.77 -2.97
C THR A 94 -5.63 -7.71 -4.49
N ARG A 95 -5.61 -6.50 -5.07
CA ARG A 95 -5.34 -6.29 -6.50
C ARG A 95 -3.91 -6.60 -6.90
N MET A 96 -2.95 -6.45 -5.99
CA MET A 96 -1.56 -6.85 -6.22
C MET A 96 -1.44 -8.37 -6.29
N ALA A 97 -2.14 -9.10 -5.42
CA ALA A 97 -2.12 -10.56 -5.38
C ALA A 97 -2.84 -11.24 -6.57
N GLN A 98 -3.68 -10.50 -7.31
CA GLN A 98 -4.42 -10.99 -8.48
C GLN A 98 -3.69 -10.77 -9.82
N ARG A 99 -2.45 -10.28 -9.79
CA ARG A 99 -1.61 -10.10 -10.98
C ARG A 99 -0.66 -11.26 -11.17
#